data_AF-A0A918H8B6-F1
#
_entry.id   AF-A0A918H8B6-F1
#
_cell.length_a   1.000
_cell.length_b   1.000
_cell.length_c   1.000
_cell.angle_alpha   90.00
_cell.angle_beta   90.00
_cell.angle_gamma   90.00
#
_symmetry.space_group_name_H-M   'P 1'
#
loop_
_entity.id
_entity.type
_entity.pdbx_description
1 polymer ?
#
loop_
_entity_poly.entity_id
_entity_poly.type
_entity_poly.pdbx_seq_one_letter_code
_entity_poly.pdbx_strand_id
1 'polypeptide(L)'
;MRAPGAAVTVALCGRGEHEPPCPLAPHHTTAERSGDDVCLRVLFVADPADEAEVRGRIEAALSRARLDGPDGVTTHWRPRRARPGLARQDETAHAERLTLT
;
A
#
# COMPACT_ATOMS: atom_id res chain seq x y z
N MET A 1 -8.96 11.03 -2.86
CA MET A 1 -8.30 10.41 -1.68
C MET A 1 -7.41 9.22 -2.08
N ARG A 2 -6.62 9.36 -3.16
CA ARG A 2 -5.79 8.26 -3.66
C ARG A 2 -4.32 8.39 -3.27
N ALA A 3 -3.86 9.58 -2.87
CA ALA A 3 -2.44 9.86 -2.71
C ALA A 3 -1.72 8.97 -1.67
N PRO A 4 -2.25 8.71 -0.45
CA PRO A 4 -1.57 7.80 0.48
C PRO A 4 -1.48 6.37 -0.04
N GLY A 5 -2.53 5.86 -0.71
CA GLY A 5 -2.48 4.53 -1.35
C GLY A 5 -1.55 4.49 -2.55
N ALA A 6 -1.52 5.55 -3.36
CA ALA A 6 -0.58 5.68 -4.46
C ALA A 6 0.88 5.75 -3.97
N ALA A 7 1.14 6.33 -2.80
CA ALA A 7 2.47 6.32 -2.20
C ALA A 7 2.92 4.89 -1.84
N VAL A 8 1.99 4.04 -1.39
CA VAL A 8 2.24 2.60 -1.18
C VAL A 8 2.57 1.92 -2.51
N THR A 9 1.74 2.13 -3.54
CA THR A 9 1.99 1.56 -4.87
C THR A 9 3.36 1.97 -5.42
N VAL A 10 3.72 3.26 -5.36
CA VAL A 10 5.02 3.74 -5.84
C VAL A 10 6.19 3.13 -5.06
N ALA A 11 6.01 2.87 -3.76
CA ALA A 11 7.05 2.27 -2.93
C ALA A 11 7.28 0.78 -3.21
N LEU A 12 6.24 0.06 -3.66
CA LEU A 12 6.29 -1.38 -3.92
C LEU A 12 6.52 -1.70 -5.40
N CYS A 13 5.80 -1.03 -6.31
CA CYS A 13 5.91 -1.20 -7.77
C CYS A 13 7.09 -0.41 -8.38
N GLY A 14 7.55 0.65 -7.72
CA GLY A 14 8.33 1.71 -8.36
C GLY A 14 7.44 2.73 -9.08
N ARG A 15 8.07 3.68 -9.81
CA ARG A 15 7.37 4.78 -10.49
C ARG A 15 6.79 4.41 -11.87
N GLY A 16 7.00 3.18 -12.34
CA GLY A 16 6.58 2.71 -13.67
C GLY A 16 5.67 1.49 -13.58
N GLU A 17 4.93 1.24 -14.66
CA GLU A 17 4.21 -0.02 -14.83
C GLU A 17 5.24 -1.17 -14.92
N HIS A 18 4.93 -2.29 -14.28
CA HIS A 18 5.65 -3.55 -14.42
C HIS A 18 4.65 -4.63 -14.86
N GLU A 19 5.13 -5.65 -15.55
CA GLU A 19 4.31 -6.81 -15.86
C GLU A 19 3.95 -7.54 -14.55
N PRO A 20 2.69 -7.98 -14.38
CA PRO A 20 2.29 -8.99 -13.39
C PRO A 20 3.20 -10.24 -13.32
N PRO A 21 3.50 -10.78 -12.13
CA PRO A 21 3.18 -10.24 -10.80
C PRO A 21 4.12 -9.11 -10.36
N CYS A 22 3.67 -8.31 -9.39
CA CYS A 22 4.49 -7.24 -8.82
C CYS A 22 5.87 -7.74 -8.35
N PRO A 23 6.97 -7.08 -8.78
CA PRO A 23 8.32 -7.63 -8.61
C PRO A 23 8.77 -7.71 -7.17
N LEU A 24 8.20 -6.89 -6.28
CA LEU A 24 8.51 -6.91 -4.85
C LEU A 24 7.45 -7.67 -4.05
N ALA A 25 6.19 -7.31 -4.23
CA ALA A 25 5.07 -7.89 -3.49
C ALA A 25 3.76 -7.55 -4.20
N PRO A 26 3.01 -8.53 -4.74
CA PRO A 26 1.64 -8.31 -5.18
C PRO A 26 0.82 -7.71 -4.04
N HIS A 27 0.10 -6.63 -4.32
CA HIS A 27 -0.58 -5.89 -3.27
C HIS A 27 -1.85 -5.21 -3.76
N HIS A 28 -2.72 -4.92 -2.79
CA HIS A 28 -3.92 -4.16 -2.96
C HIS A 28 -4.04 -3.16 -1.81
N THR A 29 -4.46 -1.93 -2.14
CA THR A 29 -4.73 -0.91 -1.13
C THR A 29 -6.16 -0.43 -1.29
N THR A 30 -6.96 -0.57 -0.23
CA THR A 30 -8.22 0.16 -0.09
C THR A 30 -8.04 1.38 0.80
N ALA A 31 -8.86 2.39 0.56
CA ALA A 31 -8.87 3.62 1.33
C ALA A 31 -10.31 4.01 1.68
N GLU A 32 -10.59 4.11 2.97
CA GLU A 32 -11.90 4.51 3.50
C GLU A 32 -11.76 5.81 4.29
N ARG A 33 -12.68 6.75 4.07
CA ARG A 33 -12.71 8.01 4.82
C ARG A 33 -13.63 7.88 6.02
N SER A 34 -13.16 8.30 7.18
CA SER A 34 -13.96 8.43 8.40
C SER A 34 -13.73 9.82 8.99
N GLY A 35 -14.69 10.73 8.73
CA GLY A 35 -14.53 12.15 9.05
C GLY A 35 -13.31 12.77 8.37
N ASP A 36 -12.37 13.25 9.20
CA ASP A 36 -11.11 13.84 8.75
C ASP A 36 -9.97 12.84 8.58
N ASP A 37 -10.17 11.58 9.00
CA ASP A 37 -9.18 10.53 8.89
C ASP A 37 -9.41 9.69 7.62
N VAL A 38 -8.31 9.17 7.07
CA VAL A 38 -8.31 8.18 6.00
C VAL A 38 -7.68 6.90 6.54
N CYS A 39 -8.45 5.83 6.56
CA CYS A 39 -7.99 4.50 6.93
C CYS A 39 -7.54 3.77 5.66
N LEU A 40 -6.30 3.26 5.65
CA LEU A 40 -5.80 2.42 4.58
C LEU A 40 -5.79 0.97 5.04
N ARG A 41 -6.28 0.07 4.19
CA ARG A 41 -6.03 -1.36 4.32
C ARG A 41 -5.14 -1.78 3.16
N VAL A 42 -3.90 -2.15 3.50
CA VAL A 42 -2.96 -2.73 2.55
C VAL A 42 -2.94 -4.24 2.76
N LEU A 43 -3.25 -4.97 1.71
CA LEU A 43 -3.05 -6.41 1.59
C LEU A 43 -1.87 -6.64 0.66
N PHE A 44 -0.95 -7.51 1.03
CA PHE A 44 0.18 -7.87 0.19
C PHE A 44 0.55 -9.34 0.38
N VAL A 45 1.16 -9.91 -0.65
CA VAL A 45 1.76 -11.24 -0.65
C VAL A 45 3.27 -11.07 -0.73
N ALA A 46 3.99 -11.75 0.16
CA ALA A 46 5.45 -11.74 0.20
C ALA A 46 5.95 -13.13 0.64
N ASP A 47 7.19 -13.46 0.25
CA ASP A 47 7.92 -14.53 0.93
C ASP A 47 8.04 -14.18 2.42
N PRO A 48 7.91 -15.15 3.35
CA PRO A 48 8.11 -14.90 4.78
C PRO A 48 9.43 -14.17 5.12
N ALA A 49 10.50 -14.37 4.34
CA ALA A 49 11.78 -13.68 4.53
C ALA A 49 11.71 -12.18 4.17
N ASP A 50 10.86 -11.80 3.21
CA ASP A 50 10.75 -10.44 2.66
C ASP A 50 9.62 -9.61 3.32
N GLU A 51 8.75 -10.25 4.10
CA GLU A 51 7.59 -9.62 4.74
C GLU A 51 7.94 -8.34 5.51
N ALA A 52 9.01 -8.40 6.31
CA ALA A 52 9.45 -7.27 7.13
C ALA A 52 9.98 -6.11 6.26
N GLU A 53 10.63 -6.41 5.14
CA GLU A 53 11.10 -5.40 4.19
C GLU A 53 9.93 -4.71 3.50
N VAL A 54 8.97 -5.48 2.99
CA VAL A 54 7.76 -4.96 2.34
C VAL A 54 7.00 -4.04 3.29
N ARG A 55 6.80 -4.49 4.53
CA ARG A 55 6.19 -3.68 5.59
C ARG A 55 6.96 -2.39 5.85
N GLY A 56 8.29 -2.47 6.00
CA GLY A 56 9.14 -1.30 6.23
C GLY A 56 9.03 -0.26 5.12
N ARG A 57 8.96 -0.70 3.86
CA ARG A 57 8.77 0.21 2.70
C ARG A 57 7.41 0.90 2.71
N ILE A 58 6.33 0.19 3.05
CA ILE A 58 4.98 0.75 3.21
C ILE A 58 4.98 1.84 4.28
N GLU A 59 5.52 1.53 5.46
CA GLU A 59 5.57 2.47 6.59
C GLU A 59 6.43 3.70 6.28
N ALA A 60 7.57 3.51 5.64
CA ALA A 60 8.43 4.60 5.19
C ALA A 60 7.71 5.50 4.16
N ALA A 61 6.98 4.93 3.22
CA ALA A 61 6.23 5.67 2.20
C ALA A 61 5.14 6.53 2.83
N LEU A 62 4.36 5.96 3.76
CA LEU A 62 3.33 6.70 4.47
C LEU A 62 3.93 7.77 5.39
N SER A 63 5.09 7.51 5.99
CA SER A 63 5.77 8.46 6.90
C SER A 63 6.30 9.70 6.19
N ARG A 64 6.53 9.66 4.87
CA ARG A 64 6.92 10.83 4.08
C ARG A 64 5.87 11.94 4.06
N ALA A 65 4.62 11.62 4.41
CA ALA A 65 3.53 12.59 4.61
C ALA A 65 3.21 13.46 3.39
N ARG A 66 3.67 13.06 2.20
CA ARG A 66 3.40 13.75 0.94
C ARG A 66 3.59 12.82 -0.27
N LEU A 67 2.87 13.11 -1.34
CA LEU A 67 3.08 12.55 -2.67
C LEU A 67 2.86 13.64 -3.71
N ASP A 68 3.80 13.77 -4.63
CA ASP A 68 3.65 14.61 -5.81
C ASP A 68 2.78 13.86 -6.83
N GLY A 69 1.63 14.44 -7.16
CA GLY A 69 0.71 13.91 -8.15
C GLY A 69 1.25 14.11 -9.57
N PRO A 70 0.81 13.28 -10.54
CA PRO A 70 1.16 13.45 -11.95
C PRO A 70 0.61 14.75 -12.56
N ASP A 71 -0.37 15.37 -11.90
CA ASP A 71 -0.94 16.69 -12.19
C ASP A 71 -0.08 17.86 -11.66
N GLY A 72 1.06 17.57 -11.04
CA GLY A 72 1.94 18.57 -10.42
C GLY A 72 1.44 19.05 -9.05
N VAL A 73 0.37 18.46 -8.50
CA VAL A 73 -0.17 18.84 -7.19
C VAL A 73 0.40 17.92 -6.11
N THR A 74 1.07 18.51 -5.12
CA THR A 74 1.52 17.77 -3.93
C THR A 74 0.36 17.60 -2.95
N THR A 75 -0.01 16.35 -2.67
CA THR A 75 -0.96 16.03 -1.60
C THR A 75 -0.19 15.75 -0.31
N HIS A 76 -0.61 16.35 0.80
CA HIS A 76 -0.05 16.12 2.13
C HIS A 76 -1.00 15.33 3.02
N TRP A 77 -0.44 14.59 3.97
CA TRP A 77 -1.20 13.92 5.03
C TRP A 77 -0.35 13.83 6.31
N ARG A 78 -0.95 13.34 7.39
CA ARG A 78 -0.23 13.06 8.64
C ARG A 78 -0.47 11.60 9.04
N PRO A 79 0.58 10.77 9.15
CA PRO A 79 0.46 9.45 9.74
C PRO A 79 -0.09 9.56 11.17
N ARG A 80 -1.16 8.81 11.44
CA ARG A 80 -1.78 8.75 12.77
C ARG A 80 -1.29 7.52 13.53
N ARG A 81 -1.57 6.35 12.94
CA ARG A 81 -1.24 5.02 13.47
C ARG A 81 -1.05 4.07 12.29
N ALA A 82 -0.13 3.13 12.43
CA ALA A 82 0.03 1.97 11.55
C ALA A 82 0.16 0.74 12.45
N ARG A 83 -0.47 -0.37 12.04
CA ARG A 83 -0.34 -1.64 12.76
C ARG A 83 -0.28 -2.82 11.80
N PRO A 84 0.61 -3.79 12.03
CA PRO A 84 0.48 -5.10 11.41
C PRO A 84 -0.86 -5.74 11.76
N GLY A 85 -1.40 -6.49 10.81
CA GLY A 85 -2.57 -7.33 11.00
C GLY A 85 -2.51 -8.51 10.03
N LEU A 86 -3.04 -9.64 10.47
CA LEU A 86 -3.25 -10.79 9.60
C LEU A 86 -4.33 -10.46 8.56
N ALA A 87 -4.33 -11.18 7.44
CA ALA A 87 -5.47 -11.16 6.52
C ALA A 87 -6.73 -11.61 7.28
N ARG A 88 -7.80 -10.83 7.16
CA ARG A 88 -9.11 -11.19 7.70
C ARG A 88 -9.73 -12.26 6.81
N GLN A 89 -10.69 -13.00 7.34
CA GLN A 89 -11.30 -14.12 6.62
C GLN A 89 -12.01 -13.69 5.33
N ASP A 90 -12.61 -12.49 5.32
CA ASP A 90 -13.22 -11.85 4.16
C ASP A 90 -12.18 -11.35 3.14
N GLU A 91 -10.92 -11.22 3.54
CA GLU A 91 -9.81 -10.80 2.69
C GLU A 91 -9.08 -11.99 2.04
N THR A 92 -9.28 -13.23 2.52
CA THR A 92 -8.56 -14.42 2.05
C THR A 92 -8.70 -14.64 0.54
N ALA A 93 -9.93 -14.62 0.02
CA ALA A 93 -10.17 -14.80 -1.42
C ALA A 93 -9.52 -13.69 -2.25
N HIS A 94 -9.36 -12.48 -1.69
CA HIS A 94 -8.67 -11.38 -2.35
C HIS A 94 -7.15 -11.57 -2.32
N ALA A 95 -6.61 -12.00 -1.18
CA ALA A 95 -5.19 -12.31 -1.02
C ALA A 95 -4.75 -13.46 -1.94
N GLU A 96 -5.58 -14.49 -2.11
CA GLU A 96 -5.31 -15.58 -3.07
C GLU A 96 -5.21 -15.06 -4.50
N ARG A 97 -6.11 -14.15 -4.92
CA ARG A 97 -6.05 -13.55 -6.26
C ARG A 97 -4.81 -12.70 -6.48
N LEU A 98 -4.26 -12.09 -5.42
CA LEU A 98 -3.02 -11.33 -5.52
C LEU A 98 -1.82 -12.21 -5.91
N THR A 99 -1.87 -13.53 -5.68
CA THR A 99 -0.80 -14.44 -6.12
C THR A 99 -0.80 -14.68 -7.63
N LEU A 100 -1.88 -14.30 -8.33
CA LEU A 100 -2.10 -14.52 -9.76
C LEU A 100 -1.95 -13.24 -10.61
N THR A 101 -1.64 -12.09 -9.98
CA THR A 101 -1.61 -10.74 -10.56
C THR A 101 -0.30 -10.03 -10.26
#